data_AF-A0A0E0AE74-F1
#
_entry.id   AF-A0A0E0AE74-F1
#
_cell.length_a   1.000
_cell.length_b   1.000
_cell.length_c   1.000
_cell.angle_alpha   90.00
_cell.angle_beta   90.00
_cell.angle_gamma   90.00
#
_symmetry.space_group_name_H-M   'P 1'
#
loop_
_entity.id
_entity.type
_entity.pdbx_description
1 polymer ?
#
loop_
_entity_poly.entity_id
_entity_poly.type
_entity_poly.pdbx_seq_one_letter_code
_entity_poly.pdbx_strand_id
1 'polypeptide(L)'
;MLSSSTSTHRLHQPPPPPPPPASHQFRSAAAFRRPPSPAAAPLRARPQRGGGTTIRAIDAAQPFDYESRAAGLLEERQRLKIAIVGFGNFGQFLARTFARQGHTLLAHSRSDYSSLAASVGASYFQDPHDLCECHPDVVLLATSILSAEAVLRSLPVHRLRRNTLFVDVLSVKEFPRNLLLGSLPPDFDVICTHPMFGPESARDGWDGLPFVFDKVRVGDCPARRARAEAFLNIFEREGCRMVEMTCAEHDAHAAETQFLTHTVGRMLAMLELRSTPINTKGYETLLRLVDNTCSDSFDLYNGLFMYNKNSTELLNRLEWAMDSVKKKLFDGLHDVLRKQLFEGSPHAPNNTPVRK
;
A
#
# COMPACT_ATOMS: atom_id res chain seq x y z
N MET A 1 25.40 -44.51 -39.98
CA MET A 1 25.40 -44.99 -38.58
C MET A 1 25.81 -43.79 -37.73
N LEU A 2 25.05 -43.22 -36.80
CA LEU A 2 23.84 -43.63 -36.07
C LEU A 2 22.89 -42.42 -35.93
N SER A 3 21.61 -42.69 -36.06
CA SER A 3 20.48 -41.79 -35.75
C SER A 3 20.12 -41.94 -34.28
N SER A 4 19.95 -40.84 -33.55
CA SER A 4 19.33 -40.84 -32.22
C SER A 4 18.13 -39.89 -32.19
N SER A 5 16.95 -40.51 -32.18
CA SER A 5 15.64 -39.90 -32.01
C SER A 5 15.37 -39.65 -30.53
N THR A 6 14.97 -38.42 -30.16
CA THR A 6 14.47 -38.12 -28.81
C THR A 6 12.97 -37.81 -28.87
N SER A 7 12.21 -38.72 -28.27
CA SER A 7 10.76 -38.71 -28.13
C SER A 7 10.35 -37.67 -27.08
N THR A 8 9.32 -36.87 -27.39
CA THR A 8 8.72 -35.89 -26.46
C THR A 8 7.50 -36.51 -25.76
N HIS A 9 7.63 -36.83 -24.47
CA HIS A 9 6.48 -37.21 -23.64
C HIS A 9 5.71 -35.94 -23.23
N ARG A 10 4.49 -35.76 -23.76
CA ARG A 10 3.51 -34.80 -23.24
C ARG A 10 2.87 -35.36 -21.97
N LEU A 11 3.04 -34.67 -20.85
CA LEU A 11 2.28 -34.90 -19.62
C LEU A 11 0.88 -34.29 -19.76
N HIS A 12 -0.15 -35.12 -19.63
CA HIS A 12 -1.55 -34.71 -19.57
C HIS A 12 -1.83 -33.98 -18.24
N GLN A 13 -2.34 -32.75 -18.29
CA GLN A 13 -2.97 -32.09 -17.14
C GLN A 13 -4.48 -32.42 -17.10
N PRO A 14 -5.07 -32.64 -15.91
CA PRO A 14 -6.52 -32.83 -15.76
C PRO A 14 -7.28 -31.48 -15.80
N PRO A 15 -8.56 -31.47 -16.18
CA PRO A 15 -9.37 -30.25 -16.29
C PRO A 15 -9.80 -29.68 -14.93
N PRO A 16 -10.07 -28.37 -14.83
CA PRO A 16 -10.50 -27.73 -13.59
C PRO A 16 -11.98 -28.04 -13.23
N PRO A 17 -12.36 -27.97 -11.95
CA PRO A 17 -13.73 -28.24 -11.49
C PRO A 17 -14.70 -27.07 -11.81
N PRO A 18 -16.01 -27.35 -11.92
CA PRO A 18 -17.03 -26.34 -12.22
C PRO A 18 -17.33 -25.41 -11.03
N PRO A 19 -17.81 -24.17 -11.29
CA PRO A 19 -18.15 -23.21 -10.25
C PRO A 19 -19.49 -23.55 -9.53
N PRO A 20 -19.67 -23.11 -8.26
CA PRO A 20 -20.88 -23.35 -7.49
C PRO A 20 -22.06 -22.46 -7.95
N PRO A 21 -23.32 -22.89 -7.72
CA PRO A 21 -24.51 -22.18 -8.20
C PRO A 21 -24.83 -20.92 -7.37
N ALA A 22 -25.33 -19.90 -8.05
CA ALA A 22 -25.71 -18.59 -7.51
C ALA A 22 -26.90 -18.68 -6.55
N SER A 23 -26.78 -18.06 -5.38
CA SER A 23 -27.84 -17.90 -4.39
C SER A 23 -28.78 -16.76 -4.79
N HIS A 24 -30.05 -17.10 -5.02
CA HIS A 24 -31.15 -16.15 -5.09
C HIS A 24 -31.38 -15.50 -3.73
N GLN A 25 -31.32 -14.17 -3.65
CA GLN A 25 -31.85 -13.42 -2.51
C GLN A 25 -32.98 -12.47 -2.90
N PHE A 26 -33.96 -12.48 -2.02
CA PHE A 26 -35.29 -11.92 -2.10
C PHE A 26 -35.28 -10.38 -2.17
N ARG A 27 -36.14 -9.84 -3.05
CA ARG A 27 -36.57 -8.44 -3.03
C ARG A 27 -37.64 -8.27 -1.95
N SER A 28 -37.43 -7.35 -1.00
CA SER A 28 -38.49 -6.79 -0.15
C SER A 28 -38.60 -5.31 -0.44
N ALA A 29 -39.77 -4.88 -0.91
CA ALA A 29 -40.13 -3.50 -1.14
C ALA A 29 -40.95 -2.99 0.04
N ALA A 30 -40.53 -1.87 0.65
CA ALA A 30 -41.32 -1.14 1.62
C ALA A 30 -41.46 0.32 1.16
N ALA A 31 -42.68 0.68 0.78
CA ALA A 31 -43.10 2.01 0.38
C ALA A 31 -43.36 2.88 1.63
N PHE A 32 -42.83 4.10 1.64
CA PHE A 32 -43.21 5.13 2.61
C PHE A 32 -43.95 6.28 1.92
N ARG A 33 -45.21 6.46 2.32
CA ARG A 33 -46.12 7.54 1.91
C ARG A 33 -45.80 8.83 2.68
N ARG A 34 -45.80 9.98 1.97
CA ARG A 34 -45.81 11.35 2.55
C ARG A 34 -47.24 11.75 2.95
N PRO A 35 -47.43 12.59 4.00
CA PRO A 35 -48.67 13.31 4.22
C PRO A 35 -48.64 14.74 3.62
N PRO A 36 -49.81 15.38 3.37
CA PRO A 36 -49.93 16.64 2.63
C PRO A 36 -50.07 17.88 3.53
N SER A 37 -49.73 19.04 2.96
CA SER A 37 -49.85 20.40 3.52
C SER A 37 -51.31 20.88 3.70
N PRO A 38 -51.58 21.85 4.60
CA PRO A 38 -52.86 22.54 4.64
C PRO A 38 -52.87 23.86 3.83
N ALA A 39 -54.06 24.15 3.30
CA ALA A 39 -54.39 25.27 2.43
C ALA A 39 -54.57 26.60 3.18
N ALA A 40 -54.25 27.71 2.51
CA ALA A 40 -54.48 29.08 2.97
C ALA A 40 -55.78 29.65 2.38
N ALA A 41 -56.58 30.32 3.20
CA ALA A 41 -57.77 31.09 2.81
C ALA A 41 -57.39 32.55 2.45
N PRO A 42 -58.14 33.23 1.56
CA PRO A 42 -57.85 34.62 1.21
C PRO A 42 -58.79 35.60 1.92
N LEU A 43 -58.26 36.74 2.38
CA LEU A 43 -59.06 37.93 2.68
C LEU A 43 -58.44 39.16 2.00
N ARG A 44 -59.26 39.80 1.17
CA ARG A 44 -59.04 41.09 0.53
C ARG A 44 -59.23 42.23 1.54
N ALA A 45 -58.34 43.22 1.49
CA ALA A 45 -58.69 44.62 1.72
C ALA A 45 -57.74 45.52 0.90
N ARG A 46 -58.29 46.62 0.38
CA ARG A 46 -57.67 47.62 -0.53
C ARG A 46 -57.85 49.00 0.14
N PRO A 47 -57.31 50.10 -0.41
CA PRO A 47 -55.95 50.64 -0.28
C PRO A 47 -55.91 51.98 0.50
N GLN A 48 -54.74 52.44 0.94
CA GLN A 48 -54.51 53.88 1.16
C GLN A 48 -53.09 54.29 0.75
N ARG A 49 -53.03 55.47 0.11
CA ARG A 49 -51.84 56.19 -0.36
C ARG A 49 -51.09 56.80 0.82
N GLY A 50 -49.76 56.73 0.78
CA GLY A 50 -48.85 57.53 1.60
C GLY A 50 -47.44 57.38 1.03
N GLY A 51 -46.82 58.50 0.66
CA GLY A 51 -45.50 58.53 0.02
C GLY A 51 -44.42 57.95 0.92
N GLY A 52 -43.56 57.13 0.33
CA GLY A 52 -42.38 56.55 0.96
C GLY A 52 -41.55 55.86 -0.11
N THR A 53 -40.30 56.26 -0.21
CA THR A 53 -39.25 55.73 -1.09
C THR A 53 -39.39 54.23 -1.34
N THR A 54 -39.50 53.84 -2.61
CA THR A 54 -39.34 52.44 -3.01
C THR A 54 -37.89 52.05 -2.75
N ILE A 55 -37.61 51.44 -1.59
CA ILE A 55 -36.39 50.66 -1.40
C ILE A 55 -36.51 49.49 -2.36
N ARG A 56 -35.89 49.61 -3.54
CA ARG A 56 -35.49 48.44 -4.29
C ARG A 56 -34.44 47.78 -3.43
N ALA A 57 -34.80 46.66 -2.80
CA ALA A 57 -33.79 45.71 -2.37
C ALA A 57 -33.01 45.34 -3.63
N ILE A 58 -31.89 46.02 -3.83
CA ILE A 58 -30.81 45.51 -4.64
C ILE A 58 -30.50 44.18 -3.99
N ASP A 59 -30.69 43.12 -4.76
CA ASP A 59 -30.43 41.75 -4.39
C ASP A 59 -28.98 41.66 -3.88
N ALA A 60 -28.82 41.85 -2.57
CA ALA A 60 -27.56 41.71 -1.85
C ALA A 60 -27.42 40.24 -1.45
N ALA A 61 -27.46 39.38 -2.45
CA ALA A 61 -27.02 38.00 -2.41
C ALA A 61 -25.95 37.91 -3.49
N GLN A 62 -24.66 37.70 -3.22
CA GLN A 62 -24.08 36.68 -2.37
C GLN A 62 -22.61 37.07 -2.04
N PRO A 63 -22.25 37.35 -0.78
CA PRO A 63 -20.84 37.29 -0.33
C PRO A 63 -20.30 35.85 -0.27
N PHE A 64 -21.16 34.84 -0.38
CA PHE A 64 -20.84 33.42 -0.17
C PHE A 64 -20.30 32.69 -1.40
N ASP A 65 -20.32 33.30 -2.59
CA ASP A 65 -19.94 32.64 -3.85
C ASP A 65 -18.44 32.80 -4.18
N TYR A 66 -17.79 33.84 -3.67
CA TYR A 66 -16.37 34.07 -3.96
C TYR A 66 -15.46 33.03 -3.30
N GLU A 67 -15.69 32.71 -2.02
CA GLU A 67 -14.91 31.69 -1.30
C GLU A 67 -15.14 30.30 -1.88
N SER A 68 -16.39 29.94 -2.20
CA SER A 68 -16.70 28.63 -2.81
C SER A 68 -16.12 28.51 -4.23
N ARG A 69 -16.16 29.57 -5.04
CA ARG A 69 -15.49 29.59 -6.36
C ARG A 69 -13.97 29.56 -6.23
N ALA A 70 -13.40 30.30 -5.28
CA ALA A 70 -11.96 30.29 -5.04
C ALA A 70 -11.49 28.92 -4.54
N ALA A 71 -12.26 28.27 -3.65
CA ALA A 71 -12.02 26.90 -3.21
C ALA A 71 -12.13 25.90 -4.38
N GLY A 72 -13.17 26.02 -5.22
CA GLY A 72 -13.32 25.19 -6.41
C GLY A 72 -12.17 25.38 -7.42
N LEU A 73 -11.71 26.61 -7.65
CA LEU A 73 -10.55 26.90 -8.49
C LEU A 73 -9.24 26.37 -7.88
N LEU A 74 -9.11 26.40 -6.54
CA LEU A 74 -7.96 25.84 -5.84
C LEU A 74 -7.97 24.30 -5.91
N GLU A 75 -9.14 23.68 -5.80
CA GLU A 75 -9.33 22.23 -6.00
C GLU A 75 -9.02 21.81 -7.44
N GLU A 76 -9.48 22.55 -8.44
CA GLU A 76 -9.14 22.30 -9.84
C GLU A 76 -7.64 22.41 -10.10
N ARG A 77 -6.97 23.39 -9.47
CA ARG A 77 -5.51 23.55 -9.56
C ARG A 77 -4.71 22.43 -8.91
N GLN A 78 -5.34 21.60 -8.07
CA GLN A 78 -4.71 20.45 -7.42
C GLN A 78 -4.98 19.13 -8.14
N ARG A 79 -5.85 19.11 -9.16
CA ARG A 79 -6.06 17.91 -9.98
C ARG A 79 -4.84 17.68 -10.86
N LEU A 80 -4.43 16.42 -10.93
CA LEU A 80 -3.23 15.97 -11.64
C LEU A 80 -3.63 14.95 -12.70
N LYS A 81 -2.88 14.93 -13.81
CA LYS A 81 -2.86 13.79 -14.72
C LYS A 81 -1.77 12.82 -14.29
N ILE A 82 -2.17 11.66 -13.77
CA ILE A 82 -1.28 10.65 -13.17
C ILE A 82 -1.24 9.42 -14.06
N ALA A 83 -0.06 9.09 -14.57
CA ALA A 83 0.21 7.84 -15.27
C ALA A 83 0.73 6.79 -14.28
N ILE A 84 -0.06 5.74 -14.03
CA ILE A 84 0.32 4.62 -13.18
C ILE A 84 0.96 3.54 -14.06
N VAL A 85 2.27 3.34 -13.86
CA VAL A 85 3.07 2.33 -14.54
C VAL A 85 3.24 1.15 -13.60
N GLY A 86 2.62 0.02 -13.92
CA GLY A 86 2.45 -1.12 -13.01
C GLY A 86 1.04 -1.15 -12.42
N PHE A 87 0.06 -1.58 -13.22
CA PHE A 87 -1.35 -1.62 -12.81
C PHE A 87 -1.75 -2.93 -12.10
N GLY A 88 -0.88 -3.44 -11.23
CA GLY A 88 -1.15 -4.60 -10.38
C GLY A 88 -1.97 -4.26 -9.13
N ASN A 89 -1.97 -5.13 -8.12
CA ASN A 89 -2.76 -4.96 -6.89
C ASN A 89 -2.57 -3.58 -6.24
N PHE A 90 -1.32 -3.15 -6.08
CA PHE A 90 -1.01 -1.88 -5.42
C PHE A 90 -1.34 -0.65 -6.28
N GLY A 91 -1.01 -0.69 -7.58
CA GLY A 91 -1.37 0.38 -8.51
C GLY A 91 -2.90 0.57 -8.61
N GLN A 92 -3.65 -0.52 -8.65
CA GLN A 92 -5.12 -0.49 -8.62
C GLN A 92 -5.67 0.06 -7.30
N PHE A 93 -5.04 -0.29 -6.17
CA PHE A 93 -5.42 0.23 -4.86
C PHE A 93 -5.28 1.75 -4.79
N LEU A 94 -4.15 2.30 -5.23
CA LEU A 94 -3.93 3.74 -5.28
C LEU A 94 -4.88 4.44 -6.28
N ALA A 95 -5.08 3.83 -7.45
CA ALA A 95 -5.93 4.38 -8.51
C ALA A 95 -7.36 4.67 -8.04
N ARG A 96 -7.94 3.83 -7.18
CA ARG A 96 -9.29 4.04 -6.64
C ARG A 96 -9.41 5.35 -5.86
N THR A 97 -8.44 5.63 -5.00
CA THR A 97 -8.39 6.88 -4.23
C THR A 97 -8.12 8.07 -5.14
N PHE A 98 -7.18 7.95 -6.08
CA PHE A 98 -6.86 9.04 -6.99
C PHE A 98 -8.07 9.40 -7.88
N ALA A 99 -8.82 8.40 -8.35
CA ALA A 99 -10.05 8.61 -9.10
C ALA A 99 -11.13 9.29 -8.25
N ARG A 100 -11.31 8.86 -6.99
CA ARG A 100 -12.27 9.49 -6.05
C ARG A 100 -11.95 10.96 -5.78
N GLN A 101 -10.67 11.32 -5.72
CA GLN A 101 -10.24 12.72 -5.57
C GLN A 101 -10.32 13.53 -6.89
N GLY A 102 -10.71 12.91 -8.01
CA GLY A 102 -10.93 13.59 -9.28
C GLY A 102 -9.69 13.78 -10.15
N HIS A 103 -8.61 13.04 -9.89
CA HIS A 103 -7.42 13.05 -10.76
C HIS A 103 -7.71 12.33 -12.09
N THR A 104 -7.04 12.76 -13.16
CA THR A 104 -7.10 12.06 -14.45
C THR A 104 -6.11 10.92 -14.43
N LEU A 105 -6.57 9.68 -14.63
CA LEU A 105 -5.73 8.50 -14.54
C LEU A 105 -5.43 7.90 -15.91
N LEU A 106 -4.15 7.65 -16.15
CA LEU A 106 -3.65 6.83 -17.24
C LEU A 106 -3.01 5.58 -16.63
N ALA A 107 -3.14 4.43 -17.28
CA ALA A 107 -2.60 3.19 -16.78
C ALA A 107 -1.81 2.46 -17.87
N HIS A 108 -0.66 1.91 -17.49
CA HIS A 108 0.12 1.01 -18.32
C HIS A 108 0.68 -0.12 -17.45
N SER A 109 0.72 -1.33 -18.01
CA SER A 109 1.27 -2.50 -17.34
C SER A 109 1.71 -3.54 -18.37
N ARG A 110 2.57 -4.46 -17.95
CA ARG A 110 2.99 -5.61 -18.78
C ARG A 110 1.82 -6.51 -19.17
N SER A 111 0.90 -6.73 -18.24
CA SER A 111 -0.28 -7.58 -18.45
C SER A 111 -1.49 -6.69 -18.77
N ASP A 112 -2.43 -7.19 -19.56
CA ASP A 112 -3.63 -6.42 -19.90
C ASP A 112 -4.57 -6.25 -18.70
N TYR A 113 -4.75 -5.00 -18.27
CA TYR A 113 -5.70 -4.60 -17.23
C TYR A 113 -6.76 -3.62 -17.75
N SER A 114 -7.02 -3.59 -19.06
CA SER A 114 -7.93 -2.61 -19.68
C SER A 114 -9.31 -2.54 -19.02
N SER A 115 -9.91 -3.69 -18.69
CA SER A 115 -11.22 -3.77 -18.04
C SER A 115 -11.20 -3.23 -16.60
N LEU A 116 -10.15 -3.57 -15.84
CA LEU A 116 -9.97 -3.11 -14.46
C LEU A 116 -9.66 -1.61 -14.39
N ALA A 117 -8.84 -1.10 -15.31
CA ALA A 117 -8.58 0.33 -15.45
C ALA A 117 -9.87 1.10 -15.77
N ALA A 118 -10.67 0.61 -16.73
CA ALA A 118 -11.97 1.21 -17.04
C ALA A 118 -12.93 1.23 -15.84
N SER A 119 -12.91 0.17 -15.00
CA SER A 119 -13.77 0.10 -13.80
C SER A 119 -13.47 1.18 -12.75
N VAL A 120 -12.25 1.72 -12.74
CA VAL A 120 -11.85 2.83 -11.86
C VAL A 120 -11.75 4.17 -12.59
N GLY A 121 -12.20 4.24 -13.85
CA GLY A 121 -12.18 5.46 -14.66
C GLY A 121 -10.80 5.83 -15.22
N ALA A 122 -9.85 4.90 -15.28
CA ALA A 122 -8.53 5.12 -15.87
C ALA A 122 -8.49 4.72 -17.36
N SER A 123 -7.81 5.52 -18.18
CA SER A 123 -7.52 5.19 -19.57
C SER A 123 -6.32 4.24 -19.65
N TYR A 124 -6.50 3.05 -20.21
CA TYR A 124 -5.45 2.04 -20.30
C TYR A 124 -4.69 2.10 -21.63
N PHE A 125 -3.37 2.00 -21.59
CA PHE A 125 -2.48 2.02 -22.74
C PHE A 125 -1.60 0.76 -22.77
N GLN A 126 -1.71 -0.01 -23.85
CA GLN A 126 -0.84 -1.16 -24.08
C GLN A 126 0.58 -0.72 -24.46
N ASP A 127 0.69 0.31 -25.31
CA ASP A 127 1.97 0.88 -25.73
C ASP A 127 2.39 2.02 -24.79
N PRO A 128 3.57 1.94 -24.14
CA PRO A 128 4.08 3.05 -23.33
C PRO A 128 4.35 4.34 -24.14
N HIS A 129 4.50 4.27 -25.45
CA HIS A 129 4.63 5.47 -26.29
C HIS A 129 3.36 6.33 -26.26
N ASP A 130 2.20 5.71 -26.47
CA ASP A 130 0.90 6.39 -26.43
C ASP A 130 0.62 7.01 -25.06
N LEU A 131 1.00 6.30 -23.98
CA LEU A 131 0.93 6.80 -22.61
C LEU A 131 1.74 8.10 -22.45
N CYS A 132 2.98 8.12 -22.95
CA CYS A 132 3.87 9.27 -22.82
C CYS A 132 3.43 10.49 -23.65
N GLU A 133 2.79 10.27 -24.81
CA GLU A 133 2.19 11.34 -25.64
C GLU A 133 0.99 12.02 -24.95
N CYS A 134 0.36 11.36 -23.97
CA CYS A 134 -0.68 11.98 -23.17
C CYS A 134 -0.13 13.05 -22.19
N HIS A 135 1.19 13.19 -22.08
CA HIS A 135 1.91 14.15 -21.24
C HIS A 135 1.36 14.21 -19.80
N PRO A 136 1.52 13.14 -19.01
CA PRO A 136 1.16 13.14 -17.61
C PRO A 136 1.97 14.18 -16.82
N ASP A 137 1.33 14.75 -15.80
CA ASP A 137 2.00 15.57 -14.81
C ASP A 137 2.91 14.70 -13.93
N VAL A 138 2.40 13.52 -13.56
CA VAL A 138 3.08 12.55 -12.69
C VAL A 138 3.14 11.18 -13.36
N VAL A 139 4.32 10.56 -13.38
CA VAL A 139 4.52 9.14 -13.69
C VAL A 139 4.79 8.42 -12.37
N LEU A 140 3.86 7.56 -11.96
CA LEU A 140 3.93 6.76 -10.74
C LEU A 140 4.37 5.33 -11.07
N LEU A 141 5.56 4.93 -10.62
CA LEU A 141 6.07 3.57 -10.71
C LEU A 141 5.51 2.72 -9.57
N ALA A 142 4.53 1.89 -9.91
CA ALA A 142 3.86 0.93 -9.01
C ALA A 142 4.12 -0.53 -9.44
N THR A 143 5.35 -0.81 -9.89
CA THR A 143 5.83 -2.14 -10.29
C THR A 143 6.42 -2.90 -9.11
N SER A 144 6.80 -4.17 -9.30
CA SER A 144 7.63 -4.86 -8.30
C SER A 144 9.03 -4.24 -8.25
N ILE A 145 9.69 -4.34 -7.08
CA ILE A 145 11.06 -3.88 -6.88
C ILE A 145 12.00 -4.49 -7.95
N LEU A 146 11.88 -5.80 -8.16
CA LEU A 146 12.72 -6.57 -9.08
C LEU A 146 12.57 -6.15 -10.56
N SER A 147 11.42 -5.57 -10.93
CA SER A 147 11.12 -5.20 -12.32
C SER A 147 11.26 -3.70 -12.62
N ALA A 148 11.43 -2.87 -11.60
CA ALA A 148 11.39 -1.41 -11.74
C ALA A 148 12.44 -0.86 -12.72
N GLU A 149 13.66 -1.39 -12.70
CA GLU A 149 14.72 -0.98 -13.64
C GLU A 149 14.36 -1.32 -15.09
N ALA A 150 13.94 -2.56 -15.35
CA ALA A 150 13.58 -3.00 -16.69
C ALA A 150 12.40 -2.18 -17.24
N VAL A 151 11.41 -1.88 -16.39
CA VAL A 151 10.26 -1.06 -16.76
C VAL A 151 10.63 0.39 -17.00
N LEU A 152 11.45 1.01 -16.14
CA LEU A 152 11.90 2.38 -16.35
C LEU A 152 12.66 2.53 -17.68
N ARG A 153 13.52 1.56 -18.01
CA ARG A 153 14.27 1.54 -19.27
C ARG A 153 13.38 1.35 -20.49
N SER A 154 12.22 0.72 -20.36
CA SER A 154 11.28 0.54 -21.50
C SER A 154 10.39 1.75 -21.74
N LEU A 155 10.34 2.72 -20.83
CA LEU A 155 9.54 3.94 -21.02
C LEU A 155 10.23 4.92 -21.98
N PRO A 156 9.53 5.45 -23.00
CA PRO A 156 10.09 6.45 -23.91
C PRO A 156 10.08 7.84 -23.25
N VAL A 157 10.88 8.02 -22.20
CA VAL A 157 10.90 9.23 -21.36
C VAL A 157 11.19 10.53 -22.13
N HIS A 158 11.82 10.44 -23.29
CA HIS A 158 12.08 11.57 -24.18
C HIS A 158 10.81 12.21 -24.78
N ARG A 159 9.67 11.48 -24.77
CA ARG A 159 8.36 11.98 -25.21
C ARG A 159 7.59 12.72 -24.09
N LEU A 160 8.05 12.59 -22.85
CA LEU A 160 7.46 13.28 -21.72
C LEU A 160 7.89 14.75 -21.70
N ARG A 161 7.11 15.56 -20.98
CA ARG A 161 7.51 16.95 -20.71
C ARG A 161 8.74 16.92 -19.80
N ARG A 162 9.68 17.84 -20.05
CA ARG A 162 10.95 17.90 -19.29
C ARG A 162 10.75 18.07 -17.79
N ASN A 163 9.65 18.69 -17.38
CA ASN A 163 9.30 18.88 -15.97
C ASN A 163 8.36 17.81 -15.42
N THR A 164 8.13 16.68 -16.08
CA THR A 164 7.28 15.61 -15.53
C THR A 164 7.86 15.10 -14.21
N LEU A 165 6.99 14.86 -13.23
CA LEU A 165 7.37 14.33 -11.92
C LEU A 165 7.34 12.79 -11.97
N PHE A 166 8.45 12.15 -11.63
CA PHE A 166 8.49 10.72 -11.37
C PHE A 166 8.34 10.46 -9.88
N VAL A 167 7.48 9.51 -9.56
CA VAL A 167 7.27 9.01 -8.21
C VAL A 167 7.39 7.50 -8.20
N ASP A 168 8.07 6.93 -7.22
CA ASP A 168 8.00 5.49 -6.94
C ASP A 168 7.23 5.21 -5.65
N VAL A 169 6.57 4.05 -5.59
CA VAL A 169 5.93 3.51 -4.38
C VAL A 169 6.48 2.12 -4.04
N LEU A 170 7.76 1.87 -4.34
CA LEU A 170 8.40 0.60 -3.98
C LEU A 170 8.52 0.50 -2.45
N SER A 171 8.82 -0.68 -1.91
CA SER A 171 8.99 -0.85 -0.46
C SER A 171 10.43 -0.64 0.05
N VAL A 172 11.36 -0.32 -0.87
CA VAL A 172 12.75 0.11 -0.59
C VAL A 172 12.99 1.45 -1.27
N LYS A 173 13.93 2.27 -0.81
CA LYS A 173 14.07 3.67 -1.25
C LYS A 173 15.44 4.04 -1.82
N GLU A 174 16.55 3.53 -1.30
CA GLU A 174 17.88 3.83 -1.88
C GLU A 174 17.98 3.33 -3.33
N PHE A 175 17.42 2.15 -3.61
CA PHE A 175 17.39 1.59 -4.96
C PHE A 175 16.63 2.46 -5.98
N PRO A 176 15.32 2.75 -5.83
CA PRO A 176 14.61 3.59 -6.80
C PRO A 176 15.17 5.00 -6.89
N ARG A 177 15.64 5.59 -5.78
CA ARG A 177 16.34 6.88 -5.79
C ARG A 177 17.51 6.89 -6.77
N ASN A 178 18.42 5.92 -6.61
CA ASN A 178 19.63 5.86 -7.43
C ASN A 178 19.30 5.51 -8.89
N LEU A 179 18.35 4.61 -9.10
CA LEU A 179 17.85 4.23 -10.43
C LEU A 179 17.27 5.44 -11.17
N LEU A 180 16.38 6.20 -10.54
CA LEU A 180 15.71 7.36 -11.13
C LEU A 180 16.71 8.49 -11.40
N LEU A 181 17.58 8.82 -10.44
CA LEU A 181 18.59 9.86 -10.64
C LEU A 181 19.60 9.51 -11.74
N GLY A 182 19.97 8.24 -11.86
CA GLY A 182 20.90 7.77 -12.88
C GLY A 182 20.31 7.64 -14.29
N SER A 183 18.99 7.42 -14.38
CA SER A 183 18.31 7.15 -15.67
C SER A 183 17.56 8.36 -16.23
N LEU A 184 17.06 9.26 -15.37
CA LEU A 184 16.21 10.38 -15.79
C LEU A 184 17.04 11.66 -16.00
N PRO A 185 16.76 12.43 -17.08
CA PRO A 185 17.40 13.73 -17.31
C PRO A 185 17.22 14.69 -16.12
N PRO A 186 18.17 15.61 -15.86
CA PRO A 186 18.14 16.52 -14.70
C PRO A 186 16.89 17.40 -14.58
N ASP A 187 16.23 17.66 -15.70
CA ASP A 187 15.02 18.49 -15.74
C ASP A 187 13.79 17.81 -15.09
N PHE A 188 13.79 16.47 -15.01
CA PHE A 188 12.69 15.71 -14.42
C PHE A 188 12.72 15.77 -12.89
N ASP A 189 11.55 15.93 -12.29
CA ASP A 189 11.38 15.86 -10.84
C ASP A 189 11.33 14.40 -10.36
N VAL A 190 11.81 14.14 -9.15
CA VAL A 190 11.84 12.82 -8.51
C VAL A 190 11.42 12.97 -7.04
N ILE A 191 10.40 12.21 -6.65
CA ILE A 191 10.04 11.99 -5.25
C ILE A 191 10.00 10.49 -5.03
N CYS A 192 10.71 10.01 -4.02
CA CYS A 192 10.64 8.60 -3.62
C CYS A 192 9.63 8.46 -2.48
N THR A 193 8.70 7.52 -2.57
CA THR A 193 7.63 7.38 -1.56
C THR A 193 7.44 5.93 -1.13
N HIS A 194 6.86 5.75 0.05
CA HIS A 194 6.41 4.46 0.52
C HIS A 194 5.17 4.66 1.40
N PRO A 195 3.97 4.42 0.88
CA PRO A 195 2.81 4.19 1.72
C PRO A 195 3.07 2.92 2.54
N MET A 196 3.20 3.05 3.86
CA MET A 196 3.52 1.93 4.77
C MET A 196 2.29 1.04 5.04
N PHE A 197 1.43 0.93 4.03
CA PHE A 197 0.14 0.28 4.06
C PHE A 197 -0.24 -0.18 2.65
N GLY A 198 -1.17 -1.12 2.55
CA GLY A 198 -1.64 -1.64 1.28
C GLY A 198 -3.10 -2.10 1.36
N PRO A 199 -3.57 -2.84 0.34
CA PRO A 199 -4.97 -3.25 0.23
C PRO A 199 -5.50 -3.95 1.49
N GLU A 200 -4.64 -4.74 2.15
CA GLU A 200 -5.00 -5.52 3.33
C GLU A 200 -5.01 -4.70 4.62
N SER A 201 -4.04 -3.79 4.80
CA SER A 201 -3.89 -3.01 6.03
C SER A 201 -4.65 -1.69 6.04
N ALA A 202 -5.16 -1.25 4.88
CA ALA A 202 -5.88 0.02 4.71
C ALA A 202 -7.32 -0.17 4.21
N ARG A 203 -7.96 -1.28 4.60
CA ARG A 203 -9.35 -1.62 4.22
C ARG A 203 -10.35 -0.55 4.66
N ASP A 204 -10.10 0.08 5.81
CA ASP A 204 -10.98 1.06 6.44
C ASP A 204 -10.62 2.53 6.12
N GLY A 205 -9.68 2.76 5.18
CA GLY A 205 -9.18 4.08 4.83
C GLY A 205 -7.70 4.27 5.16
N TRP A 206 -7.16 5.46 4.86
CA TRP A 206 -5.73 5.76 5.04
C TRP A 206 -5.45 6.68 6.25
N ASP A 207 -6.48 7.01 7.02
CA ASP A 207 -6.40 7.94 8.14
C ASP A 207 -5.43 7.41 9.22
N GLY A 208 -4.50 8.28 9.63
CA GLY A 208 -3.44 7.97 10.58
C GLY A 208 -2.35 7.02 10.07
N LEU A 209 -2.49 6.43 8.87
CA LEU A 209 -1.50 5.49 8.34
C LEU A 209 -0.24 6.24 7.88
N PRO A 210 0.97 5.70 8.12
CA PRO A 210 2.20 6.39 7.74
C PRO A 210 2.40 6.41 6.22
N PHE A 211 2.65 7.59 5.67
CA PHE A 211 3.11 7.78 4.30
C PHE A 211 4.49 8.43 4.32
N VAL A 212 5.51 7.67 3.93
CA VAL A 212 6.89 8.13 3.91
C VAL A 212 7.23 8.73 2.56
N PHE A 213 7.95 9.85 2.52
CA PHE A 213 8.44 10.44 1.28
C PHE A 213 9.80 11.13 1.44
N ASP A 214 10.53 11.21 0.33
CA ASP A 214 11.78 11.95 0.17
C ASP A 214 11.69 12.79 -1.12
N LYS A 215 11.81 14.12 -0.99
CA LYS A 215 11.85 15.06 -2.14
C LYS A 215 13.24 15.07 -2.77
N VAL A 216 13.62 13.94 -3.38
CA VAL A 216 14.97 13.66 -3.91
C VAL A 216 15.46 14.73 -4.90
N ARG A 217 14.61 15.14 -5.84
CA ARG A 217 14.92 16.19 -6.81
C ARG A 217 13.64 16.92 -7.22
N VAL A 218 13.39 18.09 -6.67
CA VAL A 218 12.28 18.96 -7.11
C VAL A 218 12.84 20.31 -7.49
N GLY A 219 12.59 20.77 -8.73
CA GLY A 219 13.11 22.06 -9.18
C GLY A 219 12.45 23.25 -8.49
N ASP A 220 13.21 24.34 -8.36
CA ASP A 220 12.82 25.50 -7.53
C ASP A 220 11.66 26.33 -8.07
N CYS A 221 11.29 26.15 -9.35
CA CYS A 221 10.25 26.96 -9.96
C CYS A 221 8.87 26.68 -9.32
N PRO A 222 8.01 27.70 -9.14
CA PRO A 222 6.74 27.55 -8.42
C PRO A 222 5.84 26.45 -8.98
N ALA A 223 5.83 26.24 -10.29
CA ALA A 223 5.00 25.21 -10.93
C ALA A 223 5.45 23.77 -10.59
N ARG A 224 6.76 23.53 -10.49
CA ARG A 224 7.32 22.20 -10.12
C ARG A 224 7.02 21.87 -8.66
N ARG A 225 7.25 22.84 -7.76
CA ARG A 225 6.88 22.72 -6.34
C ARG A 225 5.38 22.50 -6.16
N ALA A 226 4.53 23.27 -6.84
CA ALA A 226 3.08 23.10 -6.76
C ALA A 226 2.63 21.69 -7.21
N ARG A 227 3.25 21.12 -8.24
CA ARG A 227 2.95 19.74 -8.67
C ARG A 227 3.39 18.70 -7.63
N ALA A 228 4.58 18.87 -7.07
CA ALA A 228 5.09 18.00 -6.02
C ALA A 228 4.18 17.99 -4.79
N GLU A 229 3.81 19.18 -4.28
CA GLU A 229 2.88 19.29 -3.15
C GLU A 229 1.48 18.76 -3.52
N ALA A 230 0.98 19.04 -4.72
CA ALA A 230 -0.32 18.51 -5.16
C ALA A 230 -0.35 16.97 -5.16
N PHE A 231 0.76 16.31 -5.49
CA PHE A 231 0.85 14.86 -5.40
C PHE A 231 0.89 14.36 -3.95
N LEU A 232 1.71 14.98 -3.09
CA LEU A 232 1.79 14.62 -1.66
C LEU A 232 0.46 14.86 -0.93
N ASN A 233 -0.25 15.93 -1.28
CA ASN A 233 -1.56 16.28 -0.74
C ASN A 233 -2.61 15.21 -1.00
N ILE A 234 -2.44 14.35 -2.00
CA ILE A 234 -3.34 13.21 -2.23
C ILE A 234 -3.41 12.33 -0.98
N PHE A 235 -2.26 12.06 -0.36
CA PHE A 235 -2.16 11.23 0.84
C PHE A 235 -2.54 12.02 2.09
N GLU A 236 -2.12 13.27 2.19
CA GLU A 236 -2.46 14.14 3.32
C GLU A 236 -3.98 14.33 3.47
N ARG A 237 -4.70 14.52 2.36
CA ARG A 237 -6.17 14.66 2.33
C ARG A 237 -6.91 13.40 2.78
N GLU A 238 -6.26 12.24 2.70
CA GLU A 238 -6.80 10.97 3.20
C GLU A 238 -6.47 10.73 4.68
N GLY A 239 -5.89 11.74 5.35
CA GLY A 239 -5.52 11.67 6.76
C GLY A 239 -4.22 10.92 7.02
N CYS A 240 -3.41 10.63 5.99
CA CYS A 240 -2.13 9.96 6.20
C CYS A 240 -1.23 10.77 7.12
N ARG A 241 -0.51 10.08 8.00
CA ARG A 241 0.60 10.67 8.74
C ARG A 241 1.79 10.83 7.80
N MET A 242 1.97 12.04 7.30
CA MET A 242 3.05 12.41 6.38
C MET A 242 4.40 12.42 7.11
N VAL A 243 5.36 11.60 6.65
CA VAL A 243 6.68 11.47 7.27
C VAL A 243 7.77 11.72 6.22
N GLU A 244 8.40 12.88 6.28
CA GLU A 244 9.55 13.20 5.44
C GLU A 244 10.83 12.63 6.06
N MET A 245 11.57 11.82 5.31
CA MET A 245 12.89 11.31 5.71
C MET A 245 13.70 10.91 4.49
N THR A 246 15.01 10.81 4.63
CA THR A 246 15.86 10.42 3.51
C THR A 246 15.65 8.95 3.13
N CYS A 247 15.88 8.61 1.86
CA CYS A 247 15.82 7.22 1.39
C CYS A 247 16.72 6.26 2.18
N ALA A 248 17.88 6.73 2.67
CA ALA A 248 18.80 5.93 3.46
C ALA A 248 18.29 5.66 4.88
N GLU A 249 17.71 6.68 5.54
CA GLU A 249 17.06 6.51 6.85
C GLU A 249 15.85 5.59 6.75
N HIS A 250 15.03 5.74 5.70
CA HIS A 250 13.94 4.83 5.43
C HIS A 250 14.41 3.39 5.35
N ASP A 251 15.41 3.08 4.52
CA ASP A 251 15.84 1.68 4.33
C ASP A 251 16.47 1.09 5.59
N ALA A 252 17.16 1.90 6.40
CA ALA A 252 17.64 1.47 7.72
C ALA A 252 16.48 1.08 8.66
N HIS A 253 15.43 1.91 8.73
CA HIS A 253 14.24 1.62 9.54
C HIS A 253 13.41 0.46 8.98
N ALA A 254 13.21 0.40 7.66
CA ALA A 254 12.42 -0.62 6.99
C ALA A 254 13.05 -2.02 7.12
N ALA A 255 14.38 -2.11 7.21
CA ALA A 255 15.06 -3.36 7.56
C ALA A 255 14.59 -3.87 8.93
N GLU A 256 14.76 -3.06 9.97
CA GLU A 256 14.45 -3.41 11.36
C GLU A 256 12.95 -3.55 11.67
N THR A 257 12.07 -3.09 10.78
CA THR A 257 10.62 -3.13 10.97
C THR A 257 9.94 -4.03 9.96
N GLN A 258 9.78 -3.57 8.71
CA GLN A 258 9.06 -4.28 7.66
C GLN A 258 9.75 -5.60 7.29
N PHE A 259 11.04 -5.56 6.96
CA PHE A 259 11.77 -6.76 6.54
C PHE A 259 11.82 -7.79 7.66
N LEU A 260 12.14 -7.38 8.91
CA LEU A 260 12.05 -8.25 10.08
C LEU A 260 10.68 -8.91 10.22
N THR A 261 9.61 -8.13 10.10
CA THR A 261 8.22 -8.61 10.22
C THR A 261 7.91 -9.66 9.14
N HIS A 262 8.28 -9.42 7.88
CA HIS A 262 8.12 -10.40 6.82
C HIS A 262 8.97 -11.66 7.02
N THR A 263 10.22 -11.52 7.45
CA THR A 263 11.12 -12.64 7.70
C THR A 263 10.55 -13.55 8.80
N VAL A 264 10.12 -12.98 9.92
CA VAL A 264 9.52 -13.74 11.03
C VAL A 264 8.21 -14.39 10.59
N GLY A 265 7.32 -13.65 9.92
CA GLY A 265 6.06 -14.20 9.44
C GLY A 265 6.25 -15.37 8.47
N ARG A 266 7.18 -15.25 7.51
CA ARG A 266 7.50 -16.34 6.56
C ARG A 266 8.21 -17.52 7.22
N MET A 267 9.09 -17.28 8.19
CA MET A 267 9.70 -18.35 8.98
C MET A 267 8.64 -19.12 9.79
N LEU A 268 7.69 -18.42 10.41
CA LEU A 268 6.58 -19.05 11.12
C LEU A 268 5.68 -19.85 10.16
N ALA A 269 5.47 -19.38 8.93
CA ALA A 269 4.73 -20.11 7.92
C ALA A 269 5.37 -21.47 7.59
N MET A 270 6.70 -21.58 7.63
CA MET A 270 7.41 -22.85 7.43
C MET A 270 7.15 -23.89 8.53
N LEU A 271 6.67 -23.46 9.71
CA LEU A 271 6.24 -24.36 10.78
C LEU A 271 4.83 -24.93 10.56
N GLU A 272 4.14 -24.50 9.48
CA GLU A 272 2.77 -24.90 9.16
C GLU A 272 1.80 -24.73 10.35
N LEU A 273 1.86 -23.56 10.99
CA LEU A 273 1.04 -23.26 12.17
C LEU A 273 -0.45 -23.47 11.90
N ARG A 274 -1.15 -24.07 12.87
CA ARG A 274 -2.60 -24.31 12.79
C ARG A 274 -3.29 -23.80 14.05
N SER A 275 -4.47 -23.23 13.85
CA SER A 275 -5.33 -22.85 14.97
C SER A 275 -5.73 -24.08 15.80
N THR A 276 -5.79 -23.91 17.12
CA THR A 276 -6.16 -24.94 18.09
C THR A 276 -7.26 -24.46 19.03
N PRO A 277 -7.97 -25.35 19.73
CA PRO A 277 -8.97 -24.96 20.74
C PRO A 277 -8.39 -24.20 21.95
N ILE A 278 -7.07 -24.19 22.13
CA ILE A 278 -6.38 -23.60 23.29
C ILE A 278 -5.44 -22.45 22.90
N ASN A 279 -5.71 -21.78 21.78
CA ASN A 279 -4.90 -20.65 21.34
C ASN A 279 -4.80 -19.58 22.42
N THR A 280 -3.57 -19.13 22.68
CA THR A 280 -3.34 -17.91 23.46
C THR A 280 -3.51 -16.68 22.57
N LYS A 281 -3.78 -15.51 23.16
CA LYS A 281 -3.83 -14.23 22.41
C LYS A 281 -2.53 -13.89 21.70
N GLY A 282 -1.39 -14.31 22.26
CA GLY A 282 -0.09 -14.22 21.59
C GLY A 282 -0.05 -15.08 20.33
N TYR A 283 -0.48 -16.34 20.42
CA TYR A 283 -0.49 -17.25 19.27
C TYR A 283 -1.45 -16.80 18.16
N GLU A 284 -2.64 -16.27 18.50
CA GLU A 284 -3.56 -15.66 17.53
C GLU A 284 -2.92 -14.49 16.77
N THR A 285 -1.99 -13.75 17.39
CA THR A 285 -1.24 -12.68 16.72
C THR A 285 -0.19 -13.24 15.76
N LEU A 286 0.45 -14.37 16.09
CA LEU A 286 1.40 -15.04 15.19
C LEU A 286 0.69 -15.61 13.95
N LEU A 287 -0.49 -16.21 14.12
CA LEU A 287 -1.30 -16.68 12.98
C LEU A 287 -1.67 -15.52 12.05
N ARG A 288 -2.15 -14.40 12.61
CA ARG A 288 -2.45 -13.18 11.83
C ARG A 288 -1.20 -12.61 11.14
N LEU A 289 -0.03 -12.67 11.78
CA LEU A 289 1.22 -12.25 11.17
C LEU A 289 1.59 -13.11 9.95
N VAL A 290 1.44 -14.44 10.05
CA VAL A 290 1.61 -15.37 8.92
C VAL A 290 0.65 -15.00 7.79
N ASP A 291 -0.65 -14.88 8.07
CA ASP A 291 -1.65 -14.54 7.07
C ASP A 291 -1.33 -13.22 6.35
N ASN A 292 -1.00 -12.17 7.11
CA ASN A 292 -0.69 -10.86 6.56
C ASN A 292 0.58 -10.87 5.69
N THR A 293 1.65 -11.52 6.15
CA THR A 293 2.96 -11.49 5.45
C THR A 293 3.06 -12.46 4.28
N CYS A 294 2.29 -13.56 4.31
CA CYS A 294 2.22 -14.54 3.24
C CYS A 294 1.21 -14.19 2.16
N SER A 295 0.30 -13.24 2.40
CA SER A 295 -0.57 -12.67 1.38
C SER A 295 0.21 -11.87 0.33
N ASP A 296 1.36 -11.32 0.70
CA ASP A 296 2.28 -10.67 -0.22
C ASP A 296 3.14 -11.67 -1.02
N SER A 297 3.47 -11.29 -2.25
CA SER A 297 4.27 -12.13 -3.14
C SER A 297 5.68 -12.38 -2.59
N PHE A 298 6.24 -13.55 -2.89
CA PHE A 298 7.63 -13.84 -2.55
C PHE A 298 8.59 -12.86 -3.24
N ASP A 299 8.27 -12.42 -4.47
CA ASP A 299 9.05 -11.41 -5.19
C ASP A 299 9.17 -10.09 -4.43
N LEU A 300 8.11 -9.66 -3.72
CA LEU A 300 8.18 -8.47 -2.87
C LEU A 300 9.19 -8.68 -1.75
N TYR A 301 9.07 -9.78 -1.01
CA TYR A 301 9.98 -10.12 0.09
C TYR A 301 11.43 -10.26 -0.38
N ASN A 302 11.66 -10.95 -1.49
CA ASN A 302 12.98 -11.05 -2.10
C ASN A 302 13.52 -9.67 -2.50
N GLY A 303 12.66 -8.77 -2.99
CA GLY A 303 13.01 -7.39 -3.27
C GLY A 303 13.45 -6.61 -2.03
N LEU A 304 12.76 -6.79 -0.89
CA LEU A 304 13.16 -6.18 0.40
C LEU A 304 14.55 -6.64 0.84
N PHE A 305 14.92 -7.89 0.56
CA PHE A 305 16.25 -8.40 0.87
C PHE A 305 17.31 -7.88 -0.12
N MET A 306 17.09 -8.10 -1.42
CA MET A 306 18.07 -7.83 -2.47
C MET A 306 18.43 -6.35 -2.60
N TYR A 307 17.49 -5.45 -2.31
CA TYR A 307 17.63 -4.02 -2.58
C TYR A 307 17.69 -3.15 -1.33
N ASN A 308 17.83 -3.76 -0.15
CA ASN A 308 18.15 -3.05 1.09
C ASN A 308 19.42 -3.65 1.71
N LYS A 309 20.51 -2.89 1.65
CA LYS A 309 21.83 -3.33 2.12
C LYS A 309 21.87 -3.70 3.61
N ASN A 310 20.93 -3.20 4.40
CA ASN A 310 20.84 -3.47 5.84
C ASN A 310 20.22 -4.85 6.16
N SER A 311 19.54 -5.47 5.18
CA SER A 311 18.79 -6.72 5.39
C SER A 311 19.68 -7.92 5.76
N THR A 312 20.89 -8.02 5.20
CA THR A 312 21.82 -9.12 5.49
C THR A 312 22.27 -9.13 6.96
N GLU A 313 22.63 -7.96 7.49
CA GLU A 313 23.05 -7.83 8.88
C GLU A 313 21.91 -8.21 9.84
N LEU A 314 20.68 -7.80 9.51
CA LEU A 314 19.51 -8.17 10.31
C LEU A 314 19.26 -9.69 10.31
N LEU A 315 19.42 -10.38 9.16
CA LEU A 315 19.27 -11.83 9.10
C LEU A 315 20.28 -12.55 10.01
N ASN A 316 21.55 -12.15 9.95
CA ASN A 316 22.60 -12.71 10.81
C ASN A 316 22.28 -12.50 12.30
N ARG A 317 21.80 -11.30 12.66
CA ARG A 317 21.37 -10.99 14.04
C ARG A 317 20.16 -11.80 14.48
N LEU A 318 19.20 -12.03 13.59
CA LEU A 318 18.02 -12.85 13.88
C LEU A 318 18.40 -14.32 14.09
N GLU A 319 19.27 -14.87 13.26
CA GLU A 319 19.82 -16.23 13.40
C GLU A 319 20.56 -16.37 14.74
N TRP A 320 21.49 -15.46 15.03
CA TRP A 320 22.21 -15.44 16.30
C TRP A 320 21.27 -15.34 17.51
N ALA A 321 20.22 -14.54 17.43
CA ALA A 321 19.23 -14.40 18.50
C ALA A 321 18.48 -15.72 18.75
N MET A 322 18.08 -16.41 17.68
CA MET A 322 17.39 -17.70 17.78
C MET A 322 18.30 -18.76 18.42
N ASP A 323 19.55 -18.85 17.97
CA ASP A 323 20.54 -19.77 18.55
C ASP A 323 20.85 -19.46 20.02
N SER A 324 20.92 -18.18 20.36
CA SER A 324 21.15 -17.74 21.74
C SER A 324 20.00 -18.12 22.67
N VAL A 325 18.75 -17.99 22.21
CA VAL A 325 17.57 -18.44 22.98
C VAL A 325 17.57 -19.96 23.11
N LYS A 326 17.83 -20.68 22.03
CA LYS A 326 17.95 -22.15 22.02
C LYS A 326 18.99 -22.61 23.03
N LYS A 327 20.19 -22.03 23.00
CA LYS A 327 21.30 -22.38 23.92
C LYS A 327 20.89 -22.21 25.38
N LYS A 328 20.26 -21.09 25.75
CA LYS A 328 19.78 -20.85 27.12
C LYS A 328 18.82 -21.94 27.61
N LEU A 329 17.94 -22.45 26.74
CA LEU A 329 17.01 -23.54 27.10
C LEU A 329 17.76 -24.85 27.35
N PHE A 330 18.73 -25.20 26.50
CA PHE A 330 19.50 -26.44 26.66
C PHE A 330 20.46 -26.40 27.85
N ASP A 331 21.09 -25.25 28.11
CA ASP A 331 21.95 -25.08 29.29
C ASP A 331 21.17 -25.28 30.59
N GLY A 332 19.96 -24.69 30.69
CA GLY A 332 19.07 -24.90 31.82
C GLY A 332 18.63 -26.37 32.00
N LEU A 333 18.35 -27.07 30.89
CA LEU A 333 18.03 -28.50 30.92
C LEU A 333 19.21 -29.34 31.43
N HIS A 334 20.43 -29.08 30.96
CA HIS A 334 21.62 -29.79 31.41
C HIS A 334 21.90 -29.58 32.90
N ASP A 335 21.64 -28.39 33.43
CA ASP A 335 21.81 -28.10 34.86
C ASP A 335 20.81 -28.86 35.73
N VAL A 336 19.54 -28.97 35.29
CA VAL A 336 18.53 -29.77 35.98
C VAL A 336 18.90 -31.26 35.96
N LEU A 337 19.29 -31.78 34.80
CA LEU A 337 19.70 -33.19 34.66
C LEU A 337 20.95 -33.50 35.49
N ARG A 338 21.94 -32.60 35.54
CA ARG A 338 23.15 -32.77 36.35
C ARG A 338 22.79 -32.89 37.84
N LYS A 339 21.94 -32.01 38.36
CA LYS A 339 21.51 -32.07 39.78
C LYS A 339 20.75 -33.36 40.08
N GLN A 340 19.85 -33.78 39.20
CA GLN A 340 19.10 -35.03 39.40
C GLN A 340 19.99 -36.27 39.38
N LEU A 341 21.00 -36.32 38.50
CA LEU A 341 21.90 -37.48 38.35
C LEU A 341 22.97 -37.57 39.45
N PHE A 342 23.47 -36.44 39.95
CA PHE A 342 24.60 -36.42 40.89
C PHE A 342 24.23 -36.07 42.34
N GLU A 343 23.09 -35.41 42.57
CA GLU A 343 22.66 -34.98 43.92
C GLU A 343 21.43 -35.78 44.42
N GLY A 344 20.86 -36.66 43.59
CA GLY A 344 19.61 -37.39 43.84
C GLY A 344 19.71 -38.78 44.48
N SER A 345 20.87 -39.22 45.00
CA SER A 345 20.99 -40.51 45.70
C SER A 345 21.23 -40.28 47.21
N PRO A 346 20.20 -40.37 48.07
CA PRO A 346 20.40 -40.34 49.51
C PRO A 346 21.21 -41.56 49.92
N HIS A 347 22.32 -41.35 50.64
CA HIS A 347 23.02 -42.41 51.36
C HIS A 347 22.01 -43.26 52.16
N ALA A 348 21.95 -44.55 51.85
CA ALA A 348 21.27 -45.53 52.69
C ALA A 348 21.85 -45.47 54.11
N PRO A 349 21.04 -45.40 55.17
CA PRO A 349 21.56 -45.36 56.52
C PRO A 349 22.30 -46.67 56.84
N ASN A 350 23.57 -46.54 57.22
CA ASN A 350 24.36 -47.64 57.78
C ASN A 350 23.65 -48.18 59.03
N ASN A 351 22.95 -49.30 58.89
CA ASN A 351 22.52 -50.11 60.02
C ASN A 351 23.74 -50.88 60.56
N THR A 352 24.49 -50.24 61.44
CA THR A 352 25.48 -50.92 62.29
C THR A 352 24.74 -51.61 63.44
N PRO A 353 24.81 -52.94 63.60
CA PRO A 353 24.19 -53.61 64.73
C PRO A 353 25.06 -53.36 65.98
N VAL A 354 24.52 -52.65 66.96
CA VAL A 354 25.14 -52.50 68.28
C VAL A 354 25.18 -53.86 68.96
N ARG A 355 26.39 -54.37 69.23
CA ARG A 355 26.63 -55.54 70.06
C ARG A 355 26.95 -55.11 71.49
N LYS A 356 26.22 -55.75 72.42
CA LYS A 356 26.32 -55.80 73.89
C LYS A 356 25.61 -54.71 74.67
#